data_AF-A0AAP2GCN2-F1
#
_entry.id   AF-A0AAP2GCN2-F1
#
_cell.length_a   1.000
_cell.length_b   1.000
_cell.length_c   1.000
_cell.angle_alpha   90.00
_cell.angle_beta   90.00
_cell.angle_gamma   90.00
#
_symmetry.space_group_name_H-M   'P 1'
#
loop_
_entity.id
_entity.type
_entity.pdbx_description
1 polymer ?
#
loop_
_entity_poly.entity_id
_entity_poly.type
_entity_poly.pdbx_seq_one_letter_code
_entity_poly.pdbx_strand_id
1 'polypeptide(L)'
;MQQVSTKALIQFVLTALVFFLASTVSFAQDQTTDLLRSYFSAVRSGDSPAIPAVVLHPDRAKAVLGALPAYQADTVAAVRAAVYTLLQRVGAGAKQPAVRQASVAQLVQGGRDGDSGNAGLALDYLTTFHQGDFTREARDTVFRIFAAEPPHFDLVLKLAGFLEMTELKKVIQLRAQPGNSPAIRWAALLALARMNDAGAIKDVMQRVRKLPVNDDVIYKIFPDLVYTRHPDAIGYMVEALNSDETNCLSADAEREQPILCGYRIMEQLAPVIAGYPLELDKSGDIKTKDYVTALKTVREWFVKHPDYKILRDRY
;
A
#
# COMPACT_ATOMS: atom_id res chain seq x y z
N MET A 1 -54.76 -10.58 -41.97
CA MET A 1 -53.36 -10.69 -41.54
C MET A 1 -52.86 -9.27 -41.22
N GLN A 2 -52.76 -8.92 -39.94
CA GLN A 2 -52.25 -7.61 -39.51
C GLN A 2 -50.72 -7.59 -39.61
N GLN A 3 -50.17 -6.70 -40.43
CA GLN A 3 -48.75 -6.35 -40.41
C GLN A 3 -48.45 -5.68 -39.07
N VAL A 4 -47.91 -6.44 -38.13
CA VAL A 4 -47.29 -5.85 -36.94
C VAL A 4 -46.11 -5.00 -37.42
N SER A 5 -46.19 -3.69 -37.16
CA SER A 5 -45.15 -2.73 -37.52
C SER A 5 -43.83 -3.17 -36.89
N THR A 6 -42.81 -3.42 -37.73
CA THR A 6 -41.47 -3.86 -37.32
C THR A 6 -40.85 -2.94 -36.25
N LYS A 7 -41.25 -1.67 -36.22
CA LYS A 7 -40.85 -0.70 -35.19
C LYS A 7 -41.39 -1.04 -33.80
N ALA A 8 -42.63 -1.52 -33.69
CA ALA A 8 -43.24 -1.89 -32.41
C ALA A 8 -42.56 -3.12 -31.80
N LEU A 9 -42.15 -4.08 -32.64
CA LEU A 9 -41.43 -5.27 -32.20
C LEU A 9 -40.02 -4.91 -31.70
N ILE A 10 -39.29 -4.06 -32.41
CA ILE A 10 -37.96 -3.60 -32.00
C ILE A 10 -38.02 -2.84 -30.67
N GLN A 11 -39.01 -1.96 -30.50
CA GLN A 11 -39.18 -1.20 -29.26
C GLN A 11 -39.53 -2.11 -28.08
N PHE A 12 -40.42 -3.09 -28.26
CA PHE A 12 -40.75 -4.06 -27.22
C PHE A 12 -39.55 -4.92 -26.81
N VAL A 13 -38.76 -5.39 -27.78
CA VAL A 13 -37.53 -6.16 -27.51
C VAL A 13 -36.50 -5.30 -26.75
N LEU A 14 -36.30 -4.04 -27.14
CA LEU A 14 -35.40 -3.12 -26.43
C LEU A 14 -35.87 -2.86 -25.00
N THR A 15 -37.17 -2.63 -24.77
CA THR A 15 -37.71 -2.41 -23.42
C THR A 15 -37.59 -3.66 -22.56
N ALA A 16 -37.88 -4.85 -23.10
CA ALA A 16 -37.72 -6.12 -22.41
C ALA A 16 -36.24 -6.40 -22.05
N LEU A 17 -35.31 -6.07 -22.96
CA LEU A 17 -33.88 -6.22 -22.71
C LEU A 17 -33.40 -5.29 -21.59
N VAL A 18 -33.87 -4.04 -21.58
CA VAL A 18 -33.58 -3.07 -20.50
C VAL A 18 -34.15 -3.55 -19.16
N PHE A 19 -35.36 -4.11 -19.15
CA PHE A 19 -35.97 -4.64 -17.92
C PHE A 19 -35.22 -5.87 -17.39
N PHE A 20 -34.80 -6.77 -18.28
CA PHE A 20 -34.02 -7.96 -17.91
C PHE A 20 -32.63 -7.57 -17.37
N LEU A 21 -31.95 -6.62 -18.03
CA LEU A 21 -30.67 -6.07 -17.58
C LEU A 21 -30.79 -5.30 -16.26
N ALA A 22 -31.89 -4.61 -16.00
CA ALA A 22 -32.14 -3.95 -14.73
C ALA A 22 -32.36 -4.95 -13.59
N SER A 23 -33.08 -6.06 -13.85
CA SER A 23 -33.39 -7.06 -12.84
C SER A 23 -32.14 -7.83 -12.34
N THR A 24 -31.19 -8.15 -13.21
CA THR A 24 -29.97 -8.88 -12.82
C THR A 24 -29.03 -8.05 -11.95
N VAL A 25 -29.04 -6.72 -12.10
CA VAL A 25 -28.25 -5.81 -11.26
C VAL A 25 -28.81 -5.74 -9.84
N SER A 26 -30.13 -5.75 -9.67
CA SER A 26 -30.76 -5.68 -8.33
C SER A 26 -30.55 -6.94 -7.49
N PHE A 27 -30.66 -8.14 -8.07
CA PHE A 27 -30.43 -9.40 -7.33
C PHE A 27 -28.98 -9.56 -6.85
N ALA A 28 -28.02 -9.04 -7.61
CA ALA A 28 -26.62 -9.09 -7.22
C ALA A 28 -26.33 -8.24 -5.97
N GLN A 29 -26.98 -7.07 -5.84
CA GLN A 29 -26.73 -6.16 -4.72
C GLN A 29 -27.25 -6.70 -3.38
N ASP A 30 -28.41 -7.35 -3.40
CA ASP A 30 -29.09 -7.88 -2.20
C ASP A 30 -28.23 -8.95 -1.48
N GLN A 31 -27.67 -9.90 -2.24
CA GLN A 31 -26.83 -10.96 -1.70
C GLN A 31 -25.53 -10.44 -1.06
N THR A 32 -24.90 -9.41 -1.62
CA THR A 32 -23.67 -8.83 -1.06
C THR A 32 -23.94 -8.14 0.27
N THR A 33 -25.05 -7.41 0.38
CA THR A 33 -25.44 -6.73 1.62
C THR A 33 -25.75 -7.73 2.74
N ASP A 34 -26.45 -8.82 2.45
CA ASP A 34 -26.76 -9.84 3.45
C ASP A 34 -25.52 -10.57 3.96
N LEU A 35 -24.57 -10.90 3.07
CA LEU A 35 -23.28 -11.49 3.46
C LEU A 35 -22.48 -10.56 4.38
N LEU A 36 -22.39 -9.28 4.03
CA LEU A 36 -21.71 -8.29 4.87
C LEU A 36 -22.42 -8.11 6.21
N ARG A 37 -23.76 -8.08 6.23
CA ARG A 37 -24.53 -8.01 7.47
C ARG A 37 -24.25 -9.19 8.40
N SER A 38 -24.25 -10.41 7.86
CA SER A 38 -23.93 -11.61 8.63
C SER A 38 -22.49 -11.57 9.16
N TYR A 39 -21.52 -11.25 8.30
CA TYR A 39 -20.12 -11.11 8.66
C TYR A 39 -19.90 -10.08 9.79
N PHE A 40 -20.41 -8.86 9.63
CA PHE A 40 -20.25 -7.83 10.65
C PHE A 40 -21.07 -8.07 11.91
N SER A 41 -22.18 -8.83 11.83
CA SER A 41 -22.89 -9.30 13.03
C SER A 41 -22.02 -10.22 13.87
N ALA A 42 -21.35 -11.19 13.24
CA ALA A 42 -20.45 -12.11 13.93
C ALA A 42 -19.25 -11.36 14.54
N VAL A 43 -18.60 -10.46 13.79
CA VAL A 43 -17.52 -9.60 14.33
C VAL A 43 -18.00 -8.77 15.52
N ARG A 44 -19.22 -8.23 15.47
CA ARG A 44 -19.81 -7.45 16.57
C ARG A 44 -20.06 -8.30 17.82
N SER A 45 -20.35 -9.58 17.64
CA SER A 45 -20.51 -10.56 18.74
C SER A 45 -19.19 -11.04 19.33
N GLY A 46 -18.04 -10.59 18.81
CA GLY A 46 -16.71 -10.99 19.26
C GLY A 46 -16.13 -12.21 18.54
N ASP A 47 -16.82 -12.73 17.53
CA ASP A 47 -16.30 -13.81 16.70
C ASP A 47 -15.21 -13.29 15.75
N SER A 48 -14.34 -14.18 15.28
CA SER A 48 -13.32 -13.90 14.26
C SER A 48 -13.61 -14.67 12.97
N PRO A 49 -14.73 -14.39 12.28
CA PRO A 49 -15.09 -15.09 11.05
C PRO A 49 -14.09 -14.77 9.92
N ALA A 50 -13.85 -15.75 9.06
CA ALA A 50 -13.13 -15.48 7.81
C ALA A 50 -13.97 -14.56 6.90
N ILE A 51 -13.30 -13.65 6.19
CA ILE A 51 -13.96 -12.83 5.17
C ILE A 51 -14.52 -13.78 4.09
N PRO A 52 -15.82 -13.73 3.76
CA PRO A 52 -16.39 -14.58 2.73
C PRO A 52 -15.68 -14.35 1.38
N ALA A 53 -15.17 -15.41 0.76
CA ALA A 53 -14.41 -15.29 -0.50
C ALA A 53 -15.20 -14.57 -1.61
N VAL A 54 -16.53 -14.71 -1.62
CA VAL A 54 -17.44 -14.03 -2.55
C VAL A 54 -17.37 -12.51 -2.43
N VAL A 55 -17.14 -11.96 -1.23
CA VAL A 55 -17.00 -10.52 -0.98
C VAL A 55 -15.71 -9.97 -1.62
N LEU A 56 -14.68 -10.81 -1.75
CA LEU A 56 -13.40 -10.43 -2.35
C LEU A 56 -13.39 -10.55 -3.87
N HIS A 57 -14.48 -11.01 -4.49
CA HIS A 57 -14.53 -11.15 -5.95
C HIS A 57 -14.51 -9.78 -6.64
N PRO A 58 -13.67 -9.56 -7.68
CA PRO A 58 -13.54 -8.26 -8.35
C PRO A 58 -14.87 -7.67 -8.86
N ASP A 59 -15.76 -8.51 -9.37
CA ASP A 59 -17.07 -8.08 -9.89
C ASP A 59 -18.01 -7.54 -8.80
N ARG A 60 -17.71 -7.83 -7.53
CA ARG A 60 -18.49 -7.36 -6.37
C ARG A 60 -17.89 -6.13 -5.73
N ALA A 61 -16.68 -5.71 -6.13
CA ALA A 61 -15.94 -4.65 -5.46
C ALA A 61 -16.78 -3.37 -5.28
N LYS A 62 -17.46 -2.90 -6.33
CA LYS A 62 -18.31 -1.70 -6.25
C LYS A 62 -19.47 -1.85 -5.26
N ALA A 63 -20.15 -3.00 -5.26
CA ALA A 63 -21.25 -3.27 -4.34
C ALA A 63 -20.78 -3.34 -2.89
N VAL A 64 -19.65 -4.02 -2.66
CA VAL A 64 -19.02 -4.09 -1.33
C VAL A 64 -18.64 -2.70 -0.84
N LEU A 65 -17.85 -1.94 -1.62
CA LEU A 65 -17.43 -0.60 -1.24
C LEU A 65 -18.60 0.37 -1.02
N GLY A 66 -19.72 0.19 -1.72
CA GLY A 66 -20.94 0.97 -1.51
C GLY A 66 -21.67 0.65 -0.19
N ALA A 67 -21.50 -0.57 0.35
CA ALA A 67 -22.14 -1.01 1.58
C ALA A 67 -21.31 -0.73 2.85
N LEU A 68 -19.97 -0.66 2.73
CA LEU A 68 -19.07 -0.46 3.87
C LEU A 68 -19.28 0.83 4.69
N PRO A 69 -19.70 1.98 4.13
CA PRO A 69 -19.90 3.20 4.92
C PRO A 69 -20.85 3.04 6.12
N ALA A 70 -21.85 2.16 6.03
CA ALA A 70 -22.76 1.87 7.14
C ALA A 70 -22.06 1.26 8.37
N TYR A 71 -20.92 0.60 8.16
CA TYR A 71 -20.15 -0.06 9.22
C TYR A 71 -18.93 0.76 9.67
N GLN A 72 -18.57 1.83 8.95
CA GLN A 72 -17.47 2.72 9.35
C GLN A 72 -17.79 3.56 10.58
N ALA A 73 -19.08 3.86 10.79
CA ALA A 73 -19.56 4.58 11.95
C ALA A 73 -19.99 3.65 13.10
N ASP A 74 -19.65 2.35 13.04
CA ASP A 74 -20.02 1.39 14.08
C ASP A 74 -19.35 1.72 15.40
N THR A 75 -20.06 1.51 16.51
CA THR A 75 -19.54 1.79 17.85
C THR A 75 -18.45 0.79 18.26
N VAL A 76 -18.44 -0.41 17.68
CA VAL A 76 -17.46 -1.46 17.99
C VAL A 76 -16.21 -1.30 17.14
N ALA A 77 -15.05 -1.10 17.80
CA ALA A 77 -13.77 -0.88 17.13
C ALA A 77 -13.38 -2.03 16.19
N ALA A 78 -13.64 -3.28 16.57
CA ALA A 78 -13.37 -4.46 15.75
C ALA A 78 -14.16 -4.47 14.42
N VAL A 79 -15.39 -3.95 14.42
CA VAL A 79 -16.19 -3.80 13.19
C VAL A 79 -15.54 -2.79 12.26
N ARG A 80 -15.14 -1.62 12.79
CA ARG A 80 -14.43 -0.59 12.00
C ARG A 80 -13.08 -1.10 11.46
N ALA A 81 -12.31 -1.83 12.27
CA ALA A 81 -11.07 -2.49 11.84
C ALA A 81 -11.30 -3.42 10.65
N ALA A 82 -12.32 -4.28 10.74
CA ALA A 82 -12.70 -5.20 9.67
C ALA A 82 -13.15 -4.47 8.39
N VAL A 83 -13.77 -3.29 8.50
CA VAL A 83 -14.05 -2.43 7.35
C VAL A 83 -12.75 -1.99 6.67
N TYR A 84 -11.76 -1.49 7.42
CA TYR A 84 -10.49 -1.06 6.84
C TYR A 84 -9.75 -2.20 6.13
N THR A 85 -9.78 -3.41 6.70
CA THR A 85 -9.23 -4.60 6.04
C THR A 85 -9.96 -4.92 4.74
N LEU A 86 -11.30 -4.84 4.70
CA LEU A 86 -12.05 -5.05 3.47
C LEU A 86 -11.76 -3.97 2.42
N LEU A 87 -11.63 -2.71 2.81
CA LEU A 87 -11.25 -1.62 1.89
C LEU A 87 -9.90 -1.87 1.23
N GLN A 88 -8.92 -2.34 2.00
CA GLN A 88 -7.59 -2.70 1.49
C GLN A 88 -7.65 -3.90 0.56
N ARG A 89 -8.29 -5.01 0.99
CA ARG A 89 -8.33 -6.27 0.23
C ARG A 89 -9.09 -6.13 -1.09
N VAL A 90 -10.20 -5.39 -1.08
CA VAL A 90 -11.02 -5.14 -2.27
C VAL A 90 -10.40 -4.05 -3.14
N GLY A 91 -9.80 -3.04 -2.51
CA GLY A 91 -9.27 -1.86 -3.19
C GLY A 91 -7.91 -2.08 -3.83
N ALA A 92 -6.88 -2.43 -3.05
CA ALA A 92 -5.48 -2.34 -3.48
C ALA A 92 -5.18 -3.19 -4.73
N GLY A 93 -5.80 -4.37 -4.85
CA GLY A 93 -5.64 -5.28 -5.99
C GLY A 93 -6.57 -4.99 -7.18
N ALA A 94 -7.45 -3.99 -7.10
CA ALA A 94 -8.44 -3.76 -8.14
C ALA A 94 -7.82 -3.21 -9.43
N LYS A 95 -8.15 -3.81 -10.57
CA LYS A 95 -7.70 -3.35 -11.89
C LYS A 95 -8.27 -1.97 -12.25
N GLN A 96 -9.47 -1.66 -11.78
CA GLN A 96 -10.20 -0.44 -12.10
C GLN A 96 -9.78 0.72 -11.16
N PRO A 97 -9.25 1.84 -11.69
CA PRO A 97 -8.86 2.99 -10.85
C PRO A 97 -9.99 3.54 -9.99
N ALA A 98 -11.22 3.57 -10.50
CA ALA A 98 -12.39 4.05 -9.75
C ALA A 98 -12.66 3.25 -8.47
N VAL A 99 -12.41 1.93 -8.48
CA VAL A 99 -12.54 1.08 -7.28
C VAL A 99 -11.44 1.41 -6.27
N ARG A 100 -10.20 1.56 -6.74
CA ARG A 100 -9.06 1.93 -5.88
C ARG A 100 -9.26 3.29 -5.22
N GLN A 101 -9.66 4.28 -6.01
CA GLN A 101 -9.95 5.64 -5.53
C GLN A 101 -11.10 5.66 -4.50
N ALA A 102 -12.15 4.86 -4.71
CA ALA A 102 -13.24 4.73 -3.75
C ALA A 102 -12.78 4.10 -2.42
N SER A 103 -11.91 3.08 -2.47
CA SER A 103 -11.29 2.51 -1.27
C SER A 103 -10.41 3.53 -0.54
N VAL A 104 -9.55 4.26 -1.27
CA VAL A 104 -8.68 5.31 -0.69
C VAL A 104 -9.53 6.39 -0.02
N ALA A 105 -10.57 6.89 -0.68
CA ALA A 105 -11.45 7.93 -0.15
C ALA A 105 -12.08 7.54 1.19
N GLN A 106 -12.39 6.25 1.37
CA GLN A 106 -12.91 5.70 2.61
C GLN A 106 -11.80 5.45 3.66
N LEU A 107 -10.66 4.88 3.27
CA LEU A 107 -9.52 4.63 4.17
C LEU A 107 -8.95 5.92 4.77
N VAL A 108 -8.89 7.03 4.00
CA VAL A 108 -8.45 8.32 4.55
C VAL A 108 -9.44 8.88 5.59
N GLN A 109 -10.69 8.43 5.63
CA GLN A 109 -11.56 8.75 6.77
C GLN A 109 -11.14 7.94 8.01
N GLY A 110 -10.78 6.67 7.81
CA GLY A 110 -10.30 5.77 8.87
C GLY A 110 -9.03 6.26 9.58
N GLY A 111 -8.17 7.04 8.90
CA GLY A 111 -7.04 7.72 9.56
C GLY A 111 -7.45 8.74 10.64
N ARG A 112 -8.75 8.99 10.83
CA ARG A 112 -9.34 9.82 11.90
C ARG A 112 -10.22 9.01 12.86
N ASP A 113 -10.10 7.69 12.86
CA ASP A 113 -10.83 6.83 13.79
C ASP A 113 -10.50 7.23 15.25
N GLY A 114 -11.51 7.17 16.12
CA GLY A 114 -11.33 7.48 17.54
C GLY A 114 -10.48 6.43 18.28
N ASP A 115 -10.37 5.22 17.72
CA ASP A 115 -9.42 4.21 18.18
C ASP A 115 -8.08 4.37 17.46
N SER A 116 -6.99 4.56 18.21
CA SER A 116 -5.67 4.81 17.63
C SER A 116 -5.12 3.62 16.85
N GLY A 117 -5.42 2.38 17.27
CA GLY A 117 -5.00 1.18 16.55
C GLY A 117 -5.65 1.09 15.19
N ASN A 118 -6.95 1.41 15.11
CA ASN A 118 -7.69 1.52 13.86
C ASN A 118 -7.18 2.63 12.96
N ALA A 119 -6.87 3.80 13.51
CA ALA A 119 -6.30 4.92 12.75
C ALA A 119 -4.94 4.54 12.14
N GLY A 120 -4.06 3.92 12.94
CA GLY A 120 -2.78 3.38 12.46
C GLY A 120 -2.95 2.33 11.37
N LEU A 121 -3.88 1.39 11.55
CA LEU A 121 -4.20 0.35 10.56
C LEU A 121 -4.66 0.95 9.23
N ALA A 122 -5.57 1.93 9.27
CA ALA A 122 -6.07 2.60 8.07
C ALA A 122 -4.94 3.35 7.35
N LEU A 123 -4.07 4.05 8.08
CA LEU A 123 -2.90 4.74 7.53
C LEU A 123 -1.89 3.78 6.89
N ASP A 124 -1.64 2.63 7.52
CA ASP A 124 -0.76 1.59 6.97
C ASP A 124 -1.34 1.01 5.66
N TYR A 125 -2.63 0.71 5.62
CA TYR A 125 -3.28 0.20 4.40
C TYR A 125 -3.27 1.17 3.22
N LEU A 126 -3.24 2.48 3.47
CA LEU A 126 -3.07 3.49 2.41
C LEU A 126 -1.75 3.33 1.64
N THR A 127 -0.71 2.75 2.25
CA THR A 127 0.59 2.51 1.59
C THR A 127 0.53 1.47 0.47
N THR A 128 -0.53 0.66 0.43
CA THR A 128 -0.71 -0.39 -0.58
C THR A 128 -1.29 0.13 -1.92
N PHE A 129 -1.66 1.40 -1.98
CA PHE A 129 -2.26 2.04 -3.15
C PHE A 129 -1.23 2.85 -3.96
N HIS A 130 -1.56 3.12 -5.22
CA HIS A 130 -0.72 3.98 -6.05
C HIS A 130 -0.98 5.46 -5.74
N GLN A 131 0.02 6.31 -5.97
CA GLN A 131 -0.07 7.76 -5.74
C GLN A 131 -1.24 8.40 -6.50
N GLY A 132 -1.54 7.90 -7.72
CA GLY A 132 -2.65 8.35 -8.57
C GLY A 132 -4.05 7.92 -8.10
N ASP A 133 -4.14 7.02 -7.10
CA ASP A 133 -5.41 6.62 -6.51
C ASP A 133 -5.90 7.62 -5.43
N PHE A 134 -5.05 8.58 -5.04
CA PHE A 134 -5.40 9.66 -4.11
C PHE A 134 -5.95 10.85 -4.87
N THR A 135 -7.28 10.93 -4.96
CA THR A 135 -7.97 12.08 -5.54
C THR A 135 -7.67 13.37 -4.77
N ARG A 136 -8.05 14.51 -5.32
CA ARG A 136 -7.88 15.81 -4.66
C ARG A 136 -8.55 15.82 -3.27
N GLU A 137 -9.76 15.29 -3.18
CA GLU A 137 -10.54 15.23 -1.93
C GLU A 137 -9.88 14.30 -0.89
N ALA A 138 -9.26 13.21 -1.35
CA ALA A 138 -8.50 12.32 -0.49
C ALA A 138 -7.23 13.03 0.03
N ARG A 139 -6.51 13.76 -0.82
CA ARG A 139 -5.35 14.57 -0.44
C ARG A 139 -5.70 15.69 0.54
N ASP A 140 -6.82 16.38 0.33
CA ASP A 140 -7.33 17.40 1.26
C ASP A 140 -7.68 16.78 2.63
N THR A 141 -8.12 15.53 2.63
CA THR A 141 -8.34 14.78 3.87
C THR A 141 -7.02 14.43 4.56
N VAL A 142 -6.01 13.97 3.83
CA VAL A 142 -4.66 13.73 4.38
C VAL A 142 -4.07 15.03 4.94
N PHE A 143 -4.26 16.17 4.27
CA PHE A 143 -3.84 17.48 4.76
C PHE A 143 -4.48 17.80 6.12
N ARG A 144 -5.78 17.56 6.27
CA ARG A 144 -6.49 17.78 7.55
C ARG A 144 -6.02 16.85 8.65
N ILE A 145 -5.70 15.60 8.33
CA ILE A 145 -5.10 14.65 9.28
C ILE A 145 -3.73 15.15 9.71
N PHE A 146 -2.90 15.58 8.76
CA PHE A 146 -1.58 16.14 9.04
C PHE A 146 -1.67 17.33 10.00
N ALA A 147 -2.59 18.27 9.77
CA ALA A 147 -2.77 19.44 10.61
C ALA A 147 -3.25 19.12 12.04
N ALA A 148 -3.89 17.96 12.25
CA ALA A 148 -4.37 17.52 13.55
C ALA A 148 -3.30 16.81 14.40
N GLU A 149 -2.16 16.42 13.81
CA GLU A 149 -1.05 15.72 14.47
C GLU A 149 -1.50 14.52 15.32
N PRO A 150 -2.18 13.52 14.71
CA PRO A 150 -2.76 12.40 15.44
C PRO A 150 -1.68 11.48 16.04
N PRO A 151 -2.08 10.53 16.92
CA PRO A 151 -1.28 9.33 17.15
C PRO A 151 -0.84 8.71 15.81
N HIS A 152 0.40 8.24 15.70
CA HIS A 152 1.03 7.78 14.45
C HIS A 152 1.34 8.90 13.43
N PHE A 153 1.66 10.10 13.90
CA PHE A 153 2.04 11.23 13.03
C PHE A 153 3.26 10.93 12.13
N ASP A 154 4.14 10.00 12.51
CA ASP A 154 5.22 9.49 11.66
C ASP A 154 4.71 8.84 10.36
N LEU A 155 3.62 8.06 10.42
CA LEU A 155 2.99 7.49 9.23
C LEU A 155 2.38 8.58 8.36
N VAL A 156 1.77 9.60 8.98
CA VAL A 156 1.17 10.74 8.26
C VAL A 156 2.25 11.57 7.56
N LEU A 157 3.40 11.77 8.20
CA LEU A 157 4.57 12.44 7.61
C LEU A 157 5.06 11.68 6.37
N LYS A 158 5.24 10.35 6.47
CA LYS A 158 5.66 9.53 5.33
C LYS A 158 4.57 9.49 4.24
N LEU A 159 3.28 9.44 4.60
CA LEU A 159 2.20 9.51 3.62
C LEU A 159 2.24 10.85 2.85
N ALA A 160 2.43 11.98 3.54
CA ALA A 160 2.58 13.28 2.90
C ALA A 160 3.81 13.34 1.95
N GLY A 161 4.91 12.71 2.34
CA GLY A 161 6.11 12.57 1.51
C GLY A 161 5.86 11.75 0.24
N PHE A 162 5.21 10.59 0.38
CA PHE A 162 4.80 9.74 -0.75
C PHE A 162 3.84 10.47 -1.72
N LEU A 163 2.88 11.21 -1.18
CA LEU A 163 1.94 11.98 -2.00
C LEU A 163 2.56 13.25 -2.60
N GLU A 164 3.82 13.54 -2.29
CA GLU A 164 4.56 14.73 -2.74
C GLU A 164 3.80 16.04 -2.42
N MET A 165 3.27 16.15 -1.19
CA MET A 165 2.53 17.33 -0.72
C MET A 165 3.47 18.51 -0.45
N THR A 166 3.92 19.16 -1.52
CA THR A 166 4.94 20.22 -1.47
C THR A 166 4.60 21.39 -0.56
N GLU A 167 3.31 21.70 -0.40
CA GLU A 167 2.78 22.74 0.49
C GLU A 167 3.09 22.47 1.97
N LEU A 168 3.33 21.20 2.35
CA LEU A 168 3.69 20.81 3.70
C LEU A 168 5.21 20.82 3.95
N LYS A 169 6.06 20.98 2.93
CA LYS A 169 7.53 20.86 3.05
C LYS A 169 8.12 21.69 4.19
N LYS A 170 7.73 22.96 4.31
CA LYS A 170 8.25 23.85 5.38
C LYS A 170 7.88 23.34 6.78
N VAL A 171 6.67 22.84 6.95
CA VAL A 171 6.21 22.29 8.23
C VAL A 171 6.96 21.00 8.54
N ILE A 172 7.14 20.12 7.55
CA ILE A 172 7.91 18.88 7.69
C ILE A 172 9.38 19.16 8.02
N GLN A 173 9.99 20.20 7.43
CA GLN A 173 11.36 20.63 7.77
C GLN A 173 11.51 21.00 9.25
N LEU A 174 10.51 21.65 9.84
CA LEU A 174 10.51 21.93 11.28
C LEU A 174 10.43 20.64 12.12
N ARG A 175 9.72 19.62 11.64
CA ARG A 175 9.62 18.30 12.30
C ARG A 175 10.90 17.49 12.24
N ALA A 176 11.77 17.73 11.26
CA ALA A 176 13.09 17.10 11.15
C ALA A 176 14.10 17.65 12.19
N GLN A 177 13.86 18.84 12.74
CA GLN A 177 14.80 19.52 13.63
C GLN A 177 14.87 18.90 15.03
N PRO A 178 16.00 19.10 15.76
CA PRO A 178 16.09 18.79 17.19
C PRO A 178 14.93 19.39 18.00
N GLY A 179 14.48 18.69 19.03
CA GLY A 179 13.32 19.06 19.85
C GLY A 179 12.07 18.21 19.58
N ASN A 180 11.95 17.63 18.39
CA ASN A 180 10.96 16.58 18.11
C ASN A 180 11.50 15.19 18.52
N SER A 181 10.60 14.23 18.73
CA SER A 181 10.99 12.85 19.06
C SER A 181 11.82 12.21 17.93
N PRO A 182 12.71 11.24 18.23
CA PRO A 182 13.55 10.60 17.22
C PRO A 182 12.74 9.99 16.05
N ALA A 183 11.62 9.33 16.35
CA ALA A 183 10.74 8.74 15.35
C ALA A 183 10.15 9.80 14.40
N ILE A 184 9.64 10.91 14.93
CA ILE A 184 9.10 12.02 14.13
C ILE A 184 10.18 12.68 13.28
N ARG A 185 11.37 12.90 13.85
CA ARG A 185 12.49 13.48 13.11
C ARG A 185 12.93 12.61 11.95
N TRP A 186 13.00 11.30 12.18
CA TRP A 186 13.36 10.33 11.16
C TRP A 186 12.31 10.27 10.06
N ALA A 187 11.03 10.12 10.41
CA ALA A 187 9.93 10.13 9.45
C ALA A 187 9.87 11.41 8.60
N ALA A 188 10.10 12.58 9.22
CA ALA A 188 10.17 13.86 8.52
C ALA A 188 11.33 13.93 7.52
N LEU A 189 12.53 13.46 7.91
CA LEU A 189 13.68 13.37 7.01
C LEU A 189 13.40 12.44 5.82
N LEU A 190 12.82 11.27 6.05
CA LEU A 190 12.43 10.35 4.99
C LEU A 190 11.39 10.94 4.05
N ALA A 191 10.37 11.61 4.59
CA ALA A 191 9.34 12.29 3.79
C ALA A 191 9.93 13.40 2.91
N LEU A 192 10.86 14.19 3.45
CA LEU A 192 11.57 15.22 2.68
C LEU A 192 12.48 14.61 1.61
N ALA A 193 13.22 13.55 1.94
CA ALA A 193 14.05 12.81 0.99
C ALA A 193 13.21 12.22 -0.15
N ARG A 194 12.03 11.67 0.16
CA ARG A 194 11.05 11.19 -0.84
C ARG A 194 10.63 12.28 -1.81
N MET A 195 10.50 13.50 -1.32
CA MET A 195 10.19 14.70 -2.12
C MET A 195 11.42 15.41 -2.71
N ASN A 196 12.55 14.69 -2.80
CA ASN A 196 13.83 15.15 -3.35
C ASN A 196 14.43 16.39 -2.65
N ASP A 197 14.22 16.55 -1.35
CA ASP A 197 14.95 17.56 -0.56
C ASP A 197 16.41 17.12 -0.36
N ALA A 198 17.33 17.88 -0.96
CA ALA A 198 18.77 17.56 -0.98
C ALA A 198 19.41 17.54 0.42
N GLY A 199 18.94 18.40 1.33
CA GLY A 199 19.45 18.43 2.71
C GLY A 199 19.02 17.18 3.47
N ALA A 200 17.74 16.82 3.37
CA ALA A 200 17.20 15.67 4.07
C ALA A 200 17.82 14.35 3.59
N ILE A 201 17.98 14.14 2.27
CA ILE A 201 18.62 12.90 1.78
C ILE A 201 20.09 12.84 2.20
N LYS A 202 20.82 13.95 2.19
CA LYS A 202 22.20 14.00 2.67
C LYS A 202 22.28 13.57 4.14
N ASP A 203 21.39 14.09 4.98
CA ASP A 203 21.32 13.75 6.40
C ASP A 203 20.97 12.28 6.64
N VAL A 204 20.02 11.73 5.88
CA VAL A 204 19.67 10.30 5.90
C VAL A 204 20.90 9.47 5.55
N MET A 205 21.54 9.74 4.41
CA MET A 205 22.68 8.95 3.94
C MET A 205 23.91 9.07 4.84
N GLN A 206 24.16 10.23 5.45
CA GLN A 206 25.26 10.42 6.40
C GLN A 206 25.08 9.53 7.65
N ARG A 207 23.85 9.30 8.08
CA ARG A 207 23.56 8.42 9.23
C ARG A 207 23.67 6.96 8.83
N VAL A 208 23.04 6.59 7.72
CA VAL A 208 22.98 5.19 7.29
C VAL A 208 24.35 4.64 6.92
N ARG A 209 25.19 5.41 6.21
CA ARG A 209 26.54 4.96 5.82
C ARG A 209 27.50 4.71 7.00
N LYS A 210 27.14 5.13 8.21
CA LYS A 210 27.92 4.84 9.43
C LYS A 210 27.55 3.52 10.09
N LEU A 211 26.46 2.90 9.65
CA LEU A 211 25.97 1.64 10.20
C LEU A 211 26.59 0.48 9.40
N PRO A 212 26.99 -0.62 10.07
CA PRO A 212 27.40 -1.84 9.38
C PRO A 212 26.17 -2.48 8.71
N VAL A 213 26.35 -3.03 7.51
CA VAL A 213 25.26 -3.76 6.83
C VAL A 213 25.10 -5.13 7.49
N ASN A 214 24.00 -5.31 8.22
CA ASN A 214 23.63 -6.53 8.93
C ASN A 214 22.10 -6.68 8.98
N ASP A 215 21.57 -7.71 9.65
CA ASP A 215 20.12 -7.93 9.75
C ASP A 215 19.36 -6.72 10.31
N ASP A 216 19.87 -6.06 11.35
CA ASP A 216 19.21 -4.89 11.95
C ASP A 216 19.04 -3.76 10.93
N VAL A 217 20.09 -3.46 10.17
CA VAL A 217 20.05 -2.43 9.13
C VAL A 217 19.13 -2.86 7.99
N ILE A 218 19.17 -4.12 7.58
CA ILE A 218 18.33 -4.64 6.51
C ILE A 218 16.85 -4.61 6.89
N TYR A 219 16.47 -5.02 8.09
CA TYR A 219 15.06 -5.09 8.46
C TYR A 219 14.49 -3.74 8.94
N LYS A 220 15.33 -2.86 9.51
CA LYS A 220 14.84 -1.61 10.13
C LYS A 220 15.13 -0.36 9.31
N ILE A 221 16.21 -0.35 8.52
CA ILE A 221 16.68 0.87 7.83
C ILE A 221 16.51 0.79 6.32
N PHE A 222 16.78 -0.36 5.70
CA PHE A 222 16.65 -0.49 4.25
C PHE A 222 15.22 -0.28 3.74
N PRO A 223 14.14 -0.71 4.43
CA PRO A 223 12.77 -0.38 4.03
C PRO A 223 12.51 1.13 3.98
N ASP A 224 13.15 1.90 4.87
CA ASP A 224 13.07 3.35 4.86
C ASP A 224 13.84 3.97 3.68
N LEU A 225 15.00 3.41 3.31
CA LEU A 225 15.71 3.80 2.09
C LEU A 225 14.88 3.51 0.84
N VAL A 226 14.30 2.31 0.78
CA VAL A 226 13.39 1.86 -0.28
C VAL A 226 12.22 2.84 -0.42
N TYR A 227 11.60 3.21 0.70
CA TYR A 227 10.51 4.18 0.74
C TYR A 227 10.91 5.53 0.12
N THR A 228 12.14 6.01 0.28
CA THR A 228 12.56 7.31 -0.28
C THR A 228 12.53 7.35 -1.81
N ARG A 229 12.66 6.20 -2.50
CA ARG A 229 12.85 6.11 -3.96
C ARG A 229 13.91 7.06 -4.51
N HIS A 230 14.87 7.46 -3.67
CA HIS A 230 15.91 8.41 -4.05
C HIS A 230 17.11 7.67 -4.64
N PRO A 231 17.69 8.12 -5.77
CA PRO A 231 18.83 7.46 -6.40
C PRO A 231 19.99 7.16 -5.44
N ASP A 232 20.39 8.12 -4.59
CA ASP A 232 21.47 7.92 -3.61
C ASP A 232 21.20 6.78 -2.61
N ALA A 233 19.94 6.63 -2.17
CA ALA A 233 19.54 5.60 -1.22
C ALA A 233 19.53 4.22 -1.89
N ILE A 234 18.91 4.13 -3.07
CA ILE A 234 18.86 2.89 -3.85
C ILE A 234 20.24 2.49 -4.35
N GLY A 235 21.06 3.45 -4.79
CA GLY A 235 22.44 3.23 -5.21
C GLY A 235 23.29 2.67 -4.08
N TYR A 236 23.13 3.15 -2.85
CA TYR A 236 23.78 2.57 -1.68
C TYR A 236 23.32 1.13 -1.40
N MET A 237 22.04 0.83 -1.57
CA MET A 237 21.55 -0.56 -1.46
C MET A 237 22.16 -1.46 -2.54
N VAL A 238 22.31 -0.97 -3.78
CA VAL A 238 22.99 -1.70 -4.87
C VAL A 238 24.48 -1.90 -4.58
N GLU A 239 25.15 -0.91 -3.96
CA GLU A 239 26.52 -1.06 -3.47
C GLU A 239 26.60 -2.18 -2.42
N ALA A 240 25.71 -2.17 -1.43
CA ALA A 240 25.63 -3.19 -0.39
C ALA A 240 25.26 -4.59 -0.92
N LEU A 241 24.41 -4.67 -1.95
CA LEU A 241 24.04 -5.92 -2.64
C LEU A 241 25.27 -6.64 -3.21
N ASN A 242 26.26 -5.88 -3.67
CA ASN A 242 27.48 -6.41 -4.27
C ASN A 242 28.56 -6.79 -3.24
N SER A 243 28.31 -6.57 -1.94
CA SER A 243 29.21 -7.02 -0.87
C SER A 243 29.13 -8.54 -0.66
N ASP A 244 30.27 -9.17 -0.43
CA ASP A 244 30.38 -10.58 -0.06
C ASP A 244 30.44 -10.80 1.47
N GLU A 245 30.12 -9.78 2.25
CA GLU A 245 30.01 -9.88 3.71
C GLU A 245 28.83 -10.76 4.14
N THR A 246 29.10 -11.69 5.07
CA THR A 246 28.12 -12.62 5.63
C THR A 246 27.57 -12.15 6.97
N ASN A 247 27.25 -10.86 7.10
CA ASN A 247 26.82 -10.24 8.36
C ASN A 247 25.31 -10.38 8.64
N CYS A 248 24.62 -11.22 7.87
CA CYS A 248 23.18 -11.45 7.97
C CYS A 248 22.89 -12.92 8.28
N LEU A 249 21.69 -13.23 8.77
CA LEU A 249 21.31 -14.57 9.22
C LEU A 249 20.27 -15.22 8.30
N SER A 250 20.37 -16.55 8.19
CA SER A 250 19.37 -17.40 7.55
C SER A 250 17.98 -17.20 8.18
N ALA A 251 16.92 -17.46 7.41
CA ALA A 251 15.54 -17.43 7.91
C ALA A 251 15.20 -18.65 8.81
N ASP A 252 16.11 -19.61 8.94
CA ASP A 252 15.91 -20.83 9.71
C ASP A 252 16.15 -20.53 11.20
N ALA A 253 15.06 -20.40 11.95
CA ALA A 253 15.10 -20.11 13.38
C ALA A 253 15.73 -21.24 14.23
N GLU A 254 15.81 -22.46 13.69
CA GLU A 254 16.50 -23.57 14.37
C GLU A 254 17.99 -23.57 14.09
N ARG A 255 18.43 -22.92 13.00
CA ARG A 255 19.81 -22.90 12.51
C ARG A 255 20.15 -21.54 11.90
N GLU A 256 20.34 -20.56 12.76
CA GLU A 256 20.89 -19.26 12.37
C GLU A 256 22.32 -19.46 11.85
N GLN A 257 22.48 -19.29 10.54
CA GLN A 257 23.77 -19.37 9.86
C GLN A 257 24.07 -18.03 9.18
N PRO A 258 25.32 -17.56 9.24
CA PRO A 258 25.76 -16.42 8.46
C PRO A 258 25.52 -16.62 6.97
N ILE A 259 24.84 -15.66 6.34
CA ILE A 259 24.56 -15.61 4.90
C ILE A 259 24.95 -14.25 4.34
N LEU A 260 25.10 -14.19 3.02
CA LEU A 260 25.27 -12.92 2.31
C LEU A 260 24.05 -12.03 2.51
N CYS A 261 24.29 -10.81 3.00
CA CYS A 261 23.25 -9.79 3.12
C CYS A 261 22.58 -9.48 1.78
N GLY A 262 23.30 -9.66 0.67
CA GLY A 262 22.78 -9.50 -0.69
C GLY A 262 21.48 -10.27 -0.97
N TYR A 263 21.25 -11.43 -0.34
CA TYR A 263 20.01 -12.19 -0.53
C TYR A 263 18.76 -11.44 -0.05
N ARG A 264 18.86 -10.68 1.05
CA ARG A 264 17.75 -9.86 1.56
C ARG A 264 17.60 -8.56 0.78
N ILE A 265 18.73 -7.98 0.38
CA ILE A 265 18.76 -6.72 -0.35
C ILE A 265 18.11 -6.89 -1.73
N MET A 266 18.33 -8.02 -2.41
CA MET A 266 17.67 -8.27 -3.71
C MET A 266 16.14 -8.33 -3.59
N GLU A 267 15.60 -8.93 -2.53
CA GLU A 267 14.14 -8.98 -2.30
C GLU A 267 13.56 -7.57 -2.10
N GLN A 268 14.24 -6.72 -1.34
CA GLN A 268 13.79 -5.35 -1.11
C GLN A 268 13.86 -4.44 -2.35
N LEU A 269 14.82 -4.68 -3.24
CA LEU A 269 14.96 -3.94 -4.49
C LEU A 269 13.95 -4.38 -5.56
N ALA A 270 13.50 -5.64 -5.53
CA ALA A 270 12.69 -6.20 -6.59
C ALA A 270 11.38 -5.43 -6.89
N PRO A 271 10.58 -4.96 -5.90
CA PRO A 271 9.33 -4.27 -6.21
C PRO A 271 9.50 -2.84 -6.72
N VAL A 272 10.73 -2.33 -6.80
CA VAL A 272 11.01 -0.88 -6.85
C VAL A 272 11.90 -0.48 -8.02
N ILE A 273 12.43 -1.46 -8.74
CA ILE A 273 13.25 -1.27 -9.94
C ILE A 273 12.46 -1.73 -11.15
N ALA A 274 12.35 -0.88 -12.16
CA ALA A 274 11.67 -1.22 -13.40
C ALA A 274 12.49 -2.27 -14.18
N GLY A 275 11.83 -3.33 -14.65
CA GLY A 275 12.48 -4.38 -15.43
C GLY A 275 13.43 -5.28 -14.62
N TYR A 276 13.23 -5.37 -13.30
CA TYR A 276 14.00 -6.23 -12.42
C TYR A 276 14.06 -7.68 -12.93
N PRO A 277 15.20 -8.38 -12.87
CA PRO A 277 15.41 -9.63 -13.61
C PRO A 277 14.75 -10.86 -13.00
N LEU A 278 14.17 -10.75 -11.80
CA LEU A 278 13.55 -11.86 -11.08
C LEU A 278 12.04 -11.67 -10.94
N GLU A 279 11.29 -12.77 -11.08
CA GLU A 279 9.85 -12.77 -10.84
C GLU A 279 9.56 -12.76 -9.34
N LEU A 280 8.51 -12.04 -8.96
CA LEU A 280 7.92 -12.12 -7.62
C LEU A 280 6.68 -13.01 -7.63
N ASP A 281 6.45 -13.70 -6.53
CA ASP A 281 5.23 -14.46 -6.32
C ASP A 281 4.07 -13.58 -5.81
N LYS A 282 3.01 -14.21 -5.26
CA LYS A 282 1.84 -13.49 -4.76
C LYS A 282 2.07 -12.81 -3.40
N SER A 283 3.03 -13.28 -2.59
CA SER A 283 3.43 -12.60 -1.35
C SER A 283 4.40 -11.45 -1.62
N GLY A 284 4.99 -11.41 -2.81
CA GLY A 284 5.99 -10.41 -3.19
C GLY A 284 7.42 -10.89 -2.99
N ASP A 285 7.60 -12.18 -2.74
CA ASP A 285 8.90 -12.79 -2.54
C ASP A 285 9.50 -13.22 -3.89
N ILE A 286 10.83 -13.28 -3.96
CA ILE A 286 11.51 -13.77 -5.17
C ILE A 286 11.16 -15.24 -5.39
N LYS A 287 10.60 -15.54 -6.55
CA LYS A 287 10.23 -16.89 -6.97
C LYS A 287 11.46 -17.66 -7.43
N THR A 288 12.27 -18.14 -6.49
CA THR A 288 13.45 -18.97 -6.78
C THR A 288 13.64 -20.08 -5.74
N LYS A 289 14.33 -21.15 -6.15
CA LYS A 289 14.86 -22.18 -5.23
C LYS A 289 16.38 -22.11 -5.11
N ASP A 290 17.04 -21.35 -5.98
CA ASP A 290 18.49 -21.18 -6.02
C ASP A 290 18.81 -19.70 -5.83
N TYR A 291 18.96 -19.32 -4.55
CA TYR A 291 19.27 -17.95 -4.15
C TYR A 291 20.67 -17.52 -4.61
N VAL A 292 21.62 -18.47 -4.73
CA VAL A 292 22.99 -18.19 -5.18
C VAL A 292 22.97 -17.71 -6.64
N THR A 293 22.30 -18.47 -7.51
CA THR A 293 22.13 -18.10 -8.92
C THR A 293 21.30 -16.83 -9.05
N ALA A 294 20.22 -16.68 -8.27
CA ALA A 294 19.39 -15.47 -8.28
C ALA A 294 20.19 -14.21 -7.93
N LEU A 295 20.99 -14.23 -6.87
CA LEU A 295 21.83 -13.11 -6.47
C LEU A 295 22.85 -12.76 -7.57
N LYS A 296 23.50 -13.76 -8.17
CA LYS A 296 24.41 -13.55 -9.30
C LYS A 296 23.71 -12.88 -10.47
N THR A 297 22.53 -13.36 -10.85
CA THR A 297 21.72 -12.77 -11.92
C THR A 297 21.41 -11.29 -11.66
N VAL A 298 21.01 -10.95 -10.43
CA VAL A 298 20.70 -9.56 -10.06
C VAL A 298 21.94 -8.68 -10.11
N ARG A 299 23.07 -9.13 -9.54
CA ARG A 299 24.34 -8.39 -9.57
C ARG A 299 24.78 -8.10 -11.01
N GLU A 300 24.78 -9.12 -11.88
CA GLU A 300 25.10 -8.95 -13.30
C GLU A 300 24.14 -8.00 -14.03
N TRP A 301 22.86 -8.02 -13.66
CA TRP A 301 21.87 -7.14 -14.26
C TRP A 301 22.14 -5.67 -13.93
N PHE A 302 22.45 -5.33 -12.67
CA PHE A 302 22.79 -3.95 -12.29
C PHE A 302 24.09 -3.45 -12.93
N VAL A 303 25.05 -4.32 -13.19
CA VAL A 303 26.25 -3.97 -13.97
C VAL A 303 25.90 -3.62 -15.42
N LYS A 304 24.96 -4.35 -16.03
CA LYS A 304 24.52 -4.12 -17.41
C LYS A 304 23.56 -2.94 -17.57
N HIS A 305 22.91 -2.50 -16.49
CA HIS A 305 21.92 -1.43 -16.49
C HIS A 305 22.24 -0.38 -15.41
N PRO A 306 23.36 0.36 -15.53
CA PRO A 306 23.74 1.37 -14.53
C PRO A 306 22.74 2.53 -14.45
N ASP A 307 21.91 2.70 -15.48
CA ASP A 307 20.85 3.71 -15.62
C ASP A 307 19.45 3.15 -15.30
N TYR A 308 19.38 2.09 -14.49
CA TYR A 308 18.12 1.49 -14.06
C TYR A 308 17.11 2.53 -13.56
N LYS A 309 15.83 2.29 -13.86
CA LYS A 309 14.75 3.21 -13.48
C LYS A 309 14.12 2.78 -12.15
N ILE A 310 14.04 3.71 -11.21
CA ILE A 310 13.35 3.52 -9.92
C ILE A 310 11.85 3.83 -10.11
N LEU A 311 10.99 2.91 -9.70
CA LEU A 311 9.53 3.07 -9.68
C LEU A 311 9.14 3.99 -8.52
N ARG A 312 8.32 5.01 -8.77
CA ARG A 312 7.99 6.06 -7.79
C ARG A 312 6.52 6.15 -7.40
N ASP A 313 5.64 5.50 -8.14
CA ASP A 313 4.18 5.57 -8.01
C ASP A 313 3.60 4.73 -6.87
N ARG A 314 4.44 3.92 -6.22
CA ARG A 314 4.12 3.11 -5.04
C ARG A 314 4.87 3.59 -3.80
N TYR A 315 4.24 3.44 -2.64
CA TYR A 315 4.87 3.73 -1.35
C TYR A 315 6.16 2.91 -1.21
#